data_AF-A0A179F674-F1
#
_entry.id   AF-A0A179F674-F1
#
_cell.length_a   1.000
_cell.length_b   1.000
_cell.length_c   1.000
_cell.angle_alpha   90.00
_cell.angle_beta   90.00
_cell.angle_gamma   90.00
#
_symmetry.space_group_name_H-M   'P 1'
#
loop_
_entity.id
_entity.type
_entity.pdbx_description
1 polymer ?
#
loop_
_entity_poly.entity_id
_entity_poly.type
_entity_poly.pdbx_seq_one_letter_code
_entity_poly.pdbx_strand_id
1 'polypeptide(L)'
;MASYTTHSLAAAATGIVGSIWTSGAIASLSIIGVPAARDIPSSTAVIWRGLFTHGMNAMPKIAVTTALAYSYAAYSTRGSGASKTYLAAAGLVVSIIPFTILFMTPTNGALLAAAEGTSSLGVSEVSGLVRRWGFLNLARSVLPLTGGLLAFFTFCRGG
;
A
#
# COMPACT_ATOMS: atom_id res chain seq x y z
N MET A 1 -22.98 13.74 19.82
CA MET A 1 -23.02 12.82 18.66
C MET A 1 -22.52 13.59 17.45
N ALA A 2 -21.63 13.03 16.64
CA ALA A 2 -21.17 13.70 15.42
C ALA A 2 -22.29 13.62 14.38
N SER A 3 -22.87 14.76 13.97
CA SER A 3 -23.79 14.79 12.84
C SER A 3 -22.99 14.68 11.56
N TYR A 4 -22.96 13.49 10.96
CA TYR A 4 -22.40 13.32 9.64
C TYR A 4 -23.31 13.97 8.60
N THR A 5 -22.75 14.81 7.74
CA THR A 5 -23.42 15.21 6.50
C THR A 5 -23.25 14.09 5.47
N THR A 6 -24.15 13.98 4.50
CA THR A 6 -24.06 13.00 3.39
C THR A 6 -22.68 13.01 2.70
N HIS A 7 -22.08 14.19 2.57
CA HIS A 7 -20.74 14.38 2.00
C HIS A 7 -19.63 13.76 2.86
N SER A 8 -19.73 13.88 4.19
CA SER A 8 -18.75 13.27 5.11
C SER A 8 -18.86 11.74 5.16
N LEU A 9 -20.07 11.18 5.02
CA LEU A 9 -20.28 9.73 4.89
C LEU A 9 -19.65 9.20 3.61
N ALA A 10 -19.91 9.87 2.47
CA ALA A 10 -19.34 9.49 1.19
C ALA A 10 -17.80 9.52 1.22
N ALA A 11 -17.20 10.53 1.85
CA ALA A 11 -15.75 10.62 2.00
C ALA A 11 -15.17 9.52 2.89
N ALA A 12 -15.81 9.23 4.03
CA ALA A 12 -15.38 8.13 4.91
C ALA A 12 -15.47 6.77 4.20
N ALA A 13 -16.59 6.48 3.53
CA ALA A 13 -16.77 5.26 2.75
C ALA A 13 -15.74 5.13 1.62
N THR A 14 -15.48 6.23 0.89
CA THR A 14 -14.44 6.28 -0.16
C THR A 14 -13.05 5.96 0.41
N GLY A 15 -12.70 6.54 1.57
CA GLY A 15 -11.46 6.25 2.26
C GLY A 15 -11.35 4.77 2.65
N ILE A 16 -12.42 4.19 3.22
CA ILE A 16 -12.47 2.77 3.65
C ILE A 16 -12.24 1.85 2.45
N VAL A 17 -13.05 2.00 1.39
CA VAL A 17 -12.92 1.17 0.18
C VAL A 17 -11.54 1.34 -0.45
N GLY A 18 -11.07 2.57 -0.61
CA GLY A 18 -9.75 2.86 -1.19
C GLY A 18 -8.60 2.23 -0.41
N SER A 19 -8.66 2.27 0.93
CA SER A 19 -7.62 1.70 1.80
C SER A 19 -7.60 0.17 1.77
N ILE A 20 -8.75 -0.49 1.90
CA ILE A 20 -8.86 -1.96 1.86
C ILE A 20 -8.46 -2.48 0.47
N TRP A 21 -8.93 -1.81 -0.59
CA TRP A 21 -8.54 -2.15 -1.96
C TRP A 21 -7.03 -1.98 -2.18
N THR A 22 -6.44 -0.87 -1.71
CA THR A 22 -4.98 -0.63 -1.80
C THR A 22 -4.20 -1.73 -1.09
N SER A 23 -4.64 -2.16 0.10
CA SER A 23 -4.05 -3.31 0.78
C SER A 23 -4.10 -4.58 -0.08
N GLY A 24 -5.28 -4.94 -0.58
CA GLY A 24 -5.46 -6.15 -1.39
C GLY A 24 -4.61 -6.13 -2.67
N ALA A 25 -4.58 -4.99 -3.37
CA ALA A 25 -3.77 -4.79 -4.57
C ALA A 25 -2.27 -4.90 -4.29
N ILE A 26 -1.78 -4.36 -3.16
CA ILE A 26 -0.37 -4.51 -2.77
C ILE A 26 -0.08 -5.96 -2.39
N ALA A 27 -0.93 -6.60 -1.60
CA ALA A 27 -0.75 -7.97 -1.14
C ALA A 27 -0.75 -8.98 -2.31
N SER A 28 -1.58 -8.76 -3.33
CA SER A 28 -1.66 -9.65 -4.50
C SER A 28 -0.35 -9.72 -5.29
N LEU A 29 0.42 -8.62 -5.35
CA LEU A 29 1.76 -8.64 -5.96
C LEU A 29 2.70 -9.61 -5.22
N SER A 30 2.55 -9.75 -3.90
CA SER A 30 3.34 -10.68 -3.10
C SER A 30 2.82 -12.12 -3.15
N ILE A 31 1.50 -12.31 -3.16
CA ILE A 31 0.88 -13.65 -3.10
C ILE A 31 0.85 -14.32 -4.46
N ILE A 32 0.63 -13.55 -5.53
CA ILE A 32 0.44 -14.05 -6.90
C ILE A 32 1.63 -13.63 -7.78
N GLY A 33 1.97 -12.34 -7.77
CA GLY A 33 3.00 -11.80 -8.66
C GLY A 33 4.41 -12.35 -8.39
N VAL A 34 4.81 -12.46 -7.13
CA VAL A 34 6.13 -12.96 -6.73
C VAL A 34 6.35 -14.43 -7.10
N PRO A 35 5.43 -15.37 -6.77
CA PRO A 35 5.57 -16.75 -7.26
C PRO A 35 5.64 -16.83 -8.79
N ALA A 36 4.72 -16.16 -9.49
CA ALA A 36 4.70 -16.16 -10.96
C ALA A 36 6.00 -15.62 -11.58
N ALA A 37 6.60 -14.58 -10.98
CA ALA A 37 7.90 -14.07 -11.42
C ALA A 37 9.04 -15.08 -11.19
N ARG A 38 8.97 -15.88 -10.12
CA ARG A 38 10.00 -16.86 -9.76
C ARG A 38 9.91 -18.16 -10.55
N ASP A 39 8.78 -18.46 -11.16
CA ASP A 39 8.60 -19.62 -12.05
C ASP A 39 9.40 -19.51 -13.34
N ILE A 40 9.90 -18.32 -13.68
CA ILE A 40 10.75 -18.06 -14.86
C ILE A 40 12.10 -17.48 -14.40
N PRO A 41 13.05 -18.33 -13.91
CA PRO A 41 14.25 -17.87 -13.22
C PRO A 41 15.13 -16.90 -14.02
N SER A 42 15.27 -17.13 -15.33
CA SER A 42 16.06 -16.28 -16.23
C SER A 42 15.49 -14.86 -16.40
N SER A 43 14.19 -14.68 -16.17
CA SER A 43 13.48 -13.41 -16.37
C SER A 43 12.88 -12.84 -15.08
N THR A 44 13.10 -13.49 -13.93
CA THR A 44 12.50 -13.12 -12.64
C THR A 44 12.68 -11.64 -12.29
N ALA A 45 13.88 -11.08 -12.47
CA ALA A 45 14.14 -9.66 -12.21
C ALA A 45 13.37 -8.73 -13.18
N VAL A 46 13.29 -9.11 -14.46
CA VAL A 46 12.58 -8.33 -15.48
C VAL A 46 11.08 -8.32 -15.23
N ILE A 47 10.50 -9.47 -14.89
CA ILE A 47 9.08 -9.61 -14.53
C ILE A 47 8.78 -8.80 -13.27
N TRP A 48 9.62 -8.93 -12.23
CA TRP A 48 9.51 -8.13 -11.02
C TRP A 48 9.57 -6.63 -11.31
N ARG A 49 10.49 -6.17 -12.19
CA ARG A 49 10.61 -4.76 -12.56
C ARG A 49 9.32 -4.22 -13.19
N GLY A 50 8.65 -5.03 -14.00
CA GLY A 50 7.33 -4.72 -14.54
C GLY A 50 6.31 -4.48 -13.41
N LEU A 51 6.17 -5.46 -12.51
CA LEU A 51 5.27 -5.37 -11.35
C LEU A 51 5.56 -4.14 -10.49
N PHE A 52 6.84 -3.90 -10.17
CA PHE A 52 7.29 -2.77 -9.37
C PHE A 52 6.99 -1.43 -10.05
N THR A 53 7.30 -1.29 -11.34
CA THR A 53 7.09 -0.05 -12.09
C THR A 53 5.60 0.31 -12.17
N HIS A 54 4.74 -0.65 -12.53
CA HIS A 54 3.30 -0.42 -12.58
C HIS A 54 2.74 -0.09 -11.18
N GLY A 55 3.19 -0.80 -10.15
CA GLY A 55 2.81 -0.51 -8.76
C GLY A 55 3.25 0.88 -8.29
N MET A 56 4.50 1.28 -8.57
CA MET A 56 5.04 2.59 -8.19
C MET A 56 4.32 3.75 -8.90
N ASN A 57 3.89 3.55 -10.14
CA ASN A 57 3.17 4.58 -10.91
C ASN A 57 1.71 4.78 -10.45
N ALA A 58 1.09 3.76 -9.86
CA ALA A 58 -0.32 3.77 -9.48
C ALA A 58 -0.54 3.94 -7.96
N MET A 59 0.11 3.11 -7.14
CA MET A 59 -0.22 2.98 -5.71
C MET A 59 -0.02 4.27 -4.89
N PRO A 60 1.06 5.07 -5.06
CA PRO A 60 1.20 6.33 -4.34
C PRO A 60 0.07 7.32 -4.62
N LYS A 61 -0.40 7.41 -5.87
CA LYS A 61 -1.50 8.31 -6.25
C LYS A 61 -2.80 7.89 -5.57
N ILE A 62 -3.10 6.60 -5.58
CA ILE A 62 -4.30 6.05 -4.94
C ILE A 62 -4.23 6.23 -3.42
N ALA A 63 -3.06 6.00 -2.80
CA ALA A 63 -2.86 6.22 -1.37
C ALA A 63 -3.05 7.69 -0.97
N VAL A 64 -2.53 8.63 -1.75
CA VAL A 64 -2.74 10.08 -1.52
C VAL A 64 -4.22 10.45 -1.66
N THR A 65 -4.90 10.02 -2.72
CA THR A 65 -6.35 10.27 -2.90
C THR A 65 -7.17 9.71 -1.74
N THR A 66 -6.85 8.49 -1.31
CA THR A 66 -7.50 7.83 -0.16
C THR A 66 -7.26 8.61 1.14
N ALA A 67 -6.03 9.06 1.38
CA ALA A 67 -5.67 9.87 2.54
C ALA A 67 -6.39 11.24 2.54
N LEU A 68 -6.58 11.86 1.38
CA LEU A 68 -7.34 13.11 1.24
C LEU A 68 -8.83 12.90 1.57
N ALA A 69 -9.43 11.79 1.12
CA ALA A 69 -10.80 11.44 1.48
C ALA A 69 -10.99 11.30 3.00
N TYR A 70 -10.05 10.60 3.67
CA TYR A 70 -10.04 10.51 5.13
C TYR A 70 -9.80 11.85 5.81
N SER A 71 -8.90 12.68 5.28
CA SER A 71 -8.63 14.02 5.83
C SER A 71 -9.87 14.92 5.75
N TYR A 72 -10.64 14.84 4.67
CA TYR A 72 -11.91 15.54 4.54
C TYR A 72 -12.97 15.02 5.52
N ALA A 73 -13.08 13.70 5.70
CA ALA A 73 -13.95 13.11 6.71
C ALA A 73 -13.56 13.56 8.13
N ALA A 74 -12.25 13.64 8.42
CA ALA A 74 -11.74 14.15 9.69
C ALA A 74 -12.09 15.62 9.93
N TYR A 75 -11.96 16.46 8.89
CA TYR A 75 -12.32 17.88 8.95
C TYR A 75 -13.82 18.09 9.18
N SER A 76 -14.64 17.27 8.53
CA SER A 76 -16.11 17.31 8.65
C SER A 76 -16.60 16.85 10.02
N THR A 77 -15.82 15.99 10.69
CA THR A 77 -16.12 15.46 12.04
C THR A 77 -15.30 16.13 13.14
N ARG A 78 -14.72 17.32 12.86
CA ARG A 78 -13.90 18.07 13.81
C ARG A 78 -14.61 18.28 15.14
N GLY A 79 -13.86 18.19 16.25
CA GLY A 79 -14.41 18.26 17.60
C GLY A 79 -15.00 16.94 18.11
N SER A 80 -15.03 15.88 17.28
CA SER A 80 -15.39 14.52 17.71
C SER A 80 -14.17 13.59 17.79
N GLY A 81 -14.31 12.47 18.50
CA GLY A 81 -13.30 11.41 18.53
C GLY A 81 -13.02 10.80 17.15
N ALA A 82 -14.02 10.80 16.25
CA ALA A 82 -13.90 10.23 14.90
C ALA A 82 -12.85 10.97 14.04
N SER A 83 -12.68 12.28 14.25
CA SER A 83 -11.70 13.10 13.55
C SER A 83 -10.27 12.56 13.72
N LYS A 84 -9.90 12.17 14.95
CA LYS A 84 -8.58 11.60 15.24
C LYS A 84 -8.37 10.26 14.54
N THR A 85 -9.40 9.41 14.51
CA THR A 85 -9.28 8.10 13.84
C THR A 85 -9.15 8.22 12.34
N TYR A 86 -9.90 9.14 11.70
CA TYR A 86 -9.75 9.37 10.26
C TYR A 86 -8.39 9.96 9.90
N LEU A 87 -7.82 10.85 10.71
CA LEU A 87 -6.43 11.32 10.52
C LEU A 87 -5.42 10.19 10.67
N ALA A 88 -5.59 9.32 11.68
CA ALA A 88 -4.72 8.16 11.86
C ALA A 88 -4.81 7.20 10.65
N ALA A 89 -6.02 6.96 10.13
CA ALA A 89 -6.23 6.16 8.93
C ALA A 89 -5.57 6.78 7.68
N ALA A 90 -5.68 8.09 7.50
CA ALA A 90 -5.00 8.83 6.42
C ALA A 90 -3.48 8.64 6.50
N GLY A 91 -2.91 8.80 7.70
CA GLY A 91 -1.48 8.59 7.97
C GLY A 91 -1.02 7.17 7.65
N LEU A 92 -1.77 6.16 8.10
CA LEU A 92 -1.46 4.76 7.83
C LEU A 92 -1.48 4.44 6.33
N VAL A 93 -2.46 4.92 5.58
CA VAL A 93 -2.52 4.67 4.14
C VAL A 93 -1.35 5.33 3.40
N VAL A 94 -1.05 6.60 3.65
CA VAL A 94 0.04 7.30 2.96
C VAL A 94 1.42 6.79 3.39
N SER A 95 1.53 6.17 4.58
CA SER A 95 2.78 5.62 5.10
C SER A 95 3.39 4.48 4.28
N ILE A 96 2.67 3.93 3.29
CA ILE A 96 3.27 2.99 2.33
C ILE A 96 4.45 3.61 1.57
N ILE A 97 4.46 4.94 1.39
CA ILE A 97 5.53 5.67 0.69
C ILE A 97 6.81 5.65 1.55
N PRO A 98 6.84 6.23 2.77
CA PRO A 98 8.02 6.16 3.63
C PRO A 98 8.41 4.73 3.98
N PHE A 99 7.47 3.78 4.12
CA PHE A 99 7.82 2.37 4.28
C PHE A 99 8.67 1.85 3.11
N THR A 100 8.28 2.18 1.88
CA THR A 100 9.02 1.76 0.67
C THR A 100 10.44 2.34 0.68
N ILE A 101 10.57 3.63 1.01
CA ILE A 101 11.86 4.32 1.06
C ILE A 101 12.77 3.71 2.14
N LEU A 102 12.24 3.49 3.34
CA LEU A 102 13.03 3.05 4.50
C LEU A 102 13.40 1.57 4.44
N PHE A 103 12.47 0.70 4.04
CA PHE A 103 12.65 -0.75 4.17
C PHE A 103 12.90 -1.47 2.85
N MET A 104 12.45 -0.90 1.72
CA MET A 104 12.49 -1.61 0.44
C MET A 104 13.56 -1.09 -0.52
N THR A 105 14.07 0.13 -0.34
CA THR A 105 15.09 0.74 -1.24
C THR A 105 16.29 -0.17 -1.52
N PRO A 106 16.95 -0.80 -0.53
CA PRO A 106 18.11 -1.66 -0.81
C PRO A 106 17.74 -2.86 -1.70
N THR A 107 16.60 -3.50 -1.44
CA THR A 107 16.12 -4.63 -2.24
C THR A 107 15.68 -4.19 -3.63
N ASN A 108 15.00 -3.04 -3.74
CA ASN A 108 14.58 -2.47 -5.02
C ASN A 108 15.80 -2.15 -5.89
N GLY A 109 16.84 -1.52 -5.33
CA GLY A 109 18.06 -1.17 -6.07
C GLY A 109 18.78 -2.40 -6.61
N ALA A 110 18.95 -3.45 -5.79
CA ALA A 110 19.58 -4.69 -6.22
C ALA A 110 18.79 -5.40 -7.33
N LEU A 111 17.46 -5.41 -7.23
CA LEU A 111 16.59 -6.02 -8.25
C LEU A 111 16.52 -5.20 -9.55
N LEU A 112 16.59 -3.87 -9.46
CA LEU A 112 16.69 -3.00 -10.64
C LEU A 112 18.01 -3.24 -11.39
N ALA A 113 19.15 -3.28 -10.68
CA ALA A 113 20.43 -3.60 -11.28
C ALA A 113 20.44 -5.01 -11.93
N ALA A 114 19.79 -5.99 -11.30
CA ALA A 114 19.62 -7.31 -11.89
C ALA A 114 18.75 -7.29 -13.16
N ALA A 115 17.67 -6.50 -13.18
CA ALA A 115 16.80 -6.36 -14.35
C ALA A 115 17.44 -5.57 -15.50
N GLU A 116 18.45 -4.75 -15.22
CA GLU A 116 19.25 -4.00 -16.21
C GLU A 116 20.47 -4.78 -16.71
N GLY A 117 20.78 -5.94 -16.11
CA GLY A 117 21.95 -6.73 -16.46
C GLY A 117 23.27 -6.15 -15.94
N THR A 118 23.22 -5.22 -14.99
CA THR A 118 24.40 -4.56 -14.39
C THR A 118 24.83 -5.21 -13.06
N SER A 119 24.05 -6.18 -12.58
CA SER A 119 24.34 -6.94 -11.35
C SER A 119 25.24 -8.15 -11.62
N SER A 120 26.11 -8.47 -10.67
CA SER A 120 26.92 -9.72 -10.66
C SER A 120 26.21 -10.90 -9.97
N LEU A 121 24.96 -10.71 -9.50
CA LEU A 121 24.22 -11.73 -8.77
C LEU A 121 23.79 -12.89 -9.68
N GLY A 122 23.88 -14.11 -9.15
CA GLY A 122 23.36 -15.30 -9.80
C GLY A 122 21.83 -15.38 -9.73
N VAL A 123 21.26 -16.25 -10.57
CA VAL A 123 19.81 -16.49 -10.68
C VAL A 123 19.15 -16.82 -9.33
N SER A 124 19.81 -17.65 -8.51
CA SER A 124 19.31 -18.04 -7.19
C SER A 124 19.23 -16.85 -6.22
N GLU A 125 20.26 -16.00 -6.22
CA GLU A 125 20.33 -14.81 -5.37
C GLU A 125 19.25 -13.78 -5.76
N VAL A 126 19.06 -13.56 -7.07
CA VAL A 126 17.99 -12.71 -7.60
C VAL A 126 16.61 -13.24 -7.20
N SER A 127 16.39 -14.56 -7.32
CA SER A 127 15.14 -15.19 -6.87
C SER A 127 14.92 -14.99 -5.36
N GLY A 128 15.99 -15.06 -4.56
CA GLY A 128 15.96 -14.75 -3.12
C GLY A 128 15.59 -13.29 -2.83
N LEU A 129 16.12 -12.34 -3.60
CA LEU A 129 15.76 -10.93 -3.49
C LEU A 129 14.29 -10.66 -3.85
N VAL A 130 13.76 -11.29 -4.91
CA VAL A 130 12.33 -11.17 -5.26
C VAL A 130 11.44 -11.75 -4.16
N ARG A 131 11.84 -12.86 -3.54
CA ARG A 131 11.15 -13.41 -2.36
C ARG A 131 11.18 -12.43 -1.17
N ARG A 132 12.35 -11.85 -0.87
CA ARG A 132 12.49 -10.83 0.19
C ARG A 132 11.61 -9.60 -0.08
N TRP A 133 11.60 -9.11 -1.31
CA TRP A 133 10.73 -8.03 -1.74
C TRP A 133 9.25 -8.37 -1.50
N GLY A 134 8.84 -9.60 -1.84
CA GLY A 134 7.49 -10.11 -1.58
C GLY A 134 7.09 -10.01 -0.11
N PHE A 135 7.95 -10.44 0.81
CA PHE A 135 7.67 -10.33 2.25
C PHE A 135 7.55 -8.87 2.71
N LEU A 136 8.47 -8.00 2.30
CA LEU A 136 8.42 -6.58 2.66
C LEU A 136 7.16 -5.90 2.10
N ASN A 137 6.81 -6.23 0.86
CA ASN A 137 5.62 -5.69 0.21
C ASN A 137 4.32 -6.17 0.87
N LEU A 138 4.28 -7.41 1.35
CA LEU A 138 3.16 -7.94 2.12
C LEU A 138 3.06 -7.27 3.50
N ALA A 139 4.19 -7.04 4.18
CA ALA A 139 4.19 -6.27 5.42
C ALA A 139 3.66 -4.84 5.19
N ARG A 140 4.06 -4.21 4.07
CA ARG A 140 3.58 -2.88 3.67
C ARG A 140 2.07 -2.83 3.48
N SER A 141 1.44 -3.88 2.93
CA SER A 141 -0.01 -3.88 2.70
C SER A 141 -0.83 -3.87 3.99
N VAL A 142 -0.24 -4.26 5.12
CA VAL A 142 -0.92 -4.21 6.43
C VAL A 142 -1.26 -2.77 6.82
N LEU A 143 -0.43 -1.79 6.45
CA LEU A 143 -0.64 -0.38 6.80
C LEU A 143 -1.99 0.17 6.29
N PRO A 144 -2.32 0.12 4.98
CA PRO A 144 -3.61 0.57 4.50
C PRO A 144 -4.77 -0.30 5.00
N LEU A 145 -4.55 -1.60 5.27
CA LEU A 145 -5.58 -2.45 5.88
C LEU A 145 -5.95 -1.98 7.28
N THR A 146 -4.95 -1.74 8.14
CA THR A 146 -5.17 -1.23 9.49
C THR A 146 -5.87 0.13 9.46
N GLY A 147 -5.46 1.03 8.56
CA GLY A 147 -6.14 2.31 8.35
C GLY A 147 -7.62 2.13 7.97
N GLY A 148 -7.91 1.22 7.05
CA GLY A 148 -9.26 0.87 6.62
C GLY A 148 -10.13 0.31 7.74
N LEU A 149 -9.61 -0.64 8.51
CA LEU A 149 -10.35 -1.25 9.62
C LEU A 149 -10.63 -0.24 10.74
N LEU A 150 -9.65 0.59 11.12
CA LEU A 150 -9.84 1.65 12.11
C LEU A 150 -10.93 2.64 11.70
N ALA A 151 -10.91 3.09 10.44
CA ALA A 151 -11.93 3.97 9.90
C ALA A 151 -13.30 3.28 9.79
N PHE A 152 -13.34 2.01 9.40
CA PHE A 152 -14.57 1.22 9.31
C PHE A 152 -15.25 1.07 10.67
N PHE A 153 -14.51 0.70 11.73
CA PHE A 153 -15.08 0.60 13.06
C PHE A 153 -15.58 1.95 13.58
N THR A 154 -14.88 3.04 13.26
CA THR A 154 -15.33 4.40 13.61
C THR A 154 -16.61 4.76 12.87
N PHE A 155 -16.68 4.43 11.58
CA PHE A 155 -17.85 4.65 10.73
C PHE A 155 -19.09 3.90 11.26
N CYS A 156 -18.96 2.61 11.61
CA CYS A 156 -20.06 1.81 12.15
C CYS A 156 -20.53 2.22 13.55
N ARG A 157 -19.67 2.83 14.37
CA ARG A 157 -20.04 3.27 15.73
C ARG A 157 -20.62 4.68 15.78
N GLY A 158 -20.43 5.46 14.71
CA GLY A 158 -20.93 6.83 14.59
C GLY A 158 -22.15 6.99 13.68
N GLY A 159 -22.52 5.94 12.93
CA GLY A 159 -23.78 5.85 12.19
C GLY A 159 -24.95 5.41 13.06
#